data_AF-A0A8S1R574-F1
#
_entry.id   AF-A0A8S1R574-F1
#
_cell.length_a   1.000
_cell.length_b   1.000
_cell.length_c   1.000
_cell.angle_alpha   90.00
_cell.angle_beta   90.00
_cell.angle_gamma   90.00
#
_symmetry.space_group_name_H-M   'P 1'
#
loop_
_entity.id
_entity.type
_entity.pdbx_description
1 polymer ?
#
loop_
_entity_poly.entity_id
_entity_poly.type
_entity_poly.pdbx_seq_one_letter_code
_entity_poly.pdbx_strand_id
1 'polypeptide(L)'
;MDKQCSICNKEFSFIKQNKSKCKRCGLVVCLDCNKNEFKISTSMLKPLKREKVCLQCKTDCLYMEEQTDKLQQSWNKETELQFNLYQSSLNPEQYKQHIKNAKAQDSYKQNLEQIKSDLIKCFITQEMFNYSFQDWICHSTNQMKVNQIFDDIENLLVVFLYRNSEVGYSCELLQISIVLLTLIKDYAALQLLEQLYELMPYEYWPTSTQEPNLQTLVQDFQLAFKIDSTQISQIKKFMEYFSTPNTQSLFIKGLNFSCFHIIFLEFVSQMNFEVIQKYLIVVAKSCLKSFGQFGFDYKTIGKQILTKTDYKSITQIKTLLDQKLGNSQLTFSSPKGSMIRKRNSVCSIDNGSFIDNIPQIMTQQNSQREIKVEDNFIFNFQNEQNLQIIQLMKMIEQKKKELHELQIKNIALKNQTQNIKQISEKDHENYIKLIENLSSEIQEEIKLGIQIFQQK
;
A
#
# COMPACT_ATOMS: atom_id res chain seq x y z
N MET A 1 -22.73 -25.64 11.63
CA MET A 1 -23.67 -24.75 10.89
C MET A 1 -24.03 -23.59 11.79
N ASP A 2 -23.98 -22.35 11.27
CA ASP A 2 -24.31 -21.15 12.04
C ASP A 2 -25.81 -21.10 12.41
N LYS A 3 -26.09 -20.93 13.71
CA LYS A 3 -27.46 -20.89 14.27
C LYS A 3 -28.07 -19.48 14.27
N GLN A 4 -27.24 -18.44 14.17
CA GLN A 4 -27.65 -17.03 14.24
C GLN A 4 -26.89 -16.17 13.22
N CYS A 5 -27.48 -15.02 12.87
CA CYS A 5 -26.86 -14.01 12.02
C CYS A 5 -25.58 -13.45 12.66
N SER A 6 -24.46 -13.46 11.93
CA SER A 6 -23.17 -12.97 12.49
C SER A 6 -23.14 -11.47 12.82
N ILE A 7 -24.09 -10.68 12.30
CA ILE A 7 -24.16 -9.23 12.50
C ILE A 7 -25.17 -8.88 13.59
N CYS A 8 -26.43 -9.27 13.43
CA CYS A 8 -27.50 -8.85 14.33
C CYS A 8 -27.86 -9.90 15.40
N ASN A 9 -27.15 -11.04 15.44
CA ASN A 9 -27.38 -12.17 16.35
C ASN A 9 -28.81 -12.74 16.33
N LYS A 10 -29.67 -12.35 15.36
CA LYS A 10 -30.99 -12.95 15.18
C LYS A 10 -30.85 -14.44 14.85
N GLU A 11 -31.57 -15.29 15.56
CA GLU A 11 -31.62 -16.71 15.27
C GLU A 11 -32.24 -16.96 13.90
N PHE A 12 -31.72 -17.97 13.21
CA PHE A 12 -32.28 -18.38 11.95
C PHE A 12 -33.45 -19.34 12.18
N SER A 13 -34.62 -19.00 11.64
CA SER A 13 -35.79 -19.88 11.59
C SER A 13 -35.43 -21.24 10.97
N PHE A 14 -35.85 -22.33 11.61
CA PHE A 14 -35.76 -23.69 11.05
C PHE A 14 -36.62 -23.88 9.80
N ILE A 15 -37.72 -23.10 9.67
CA ILE A 15 -38.75 -23.29 8.65
C ILE A 15 -38.48 -22.44 7.40
N LYS A 16 -37.93 -21.22 7.55
CA LYS A 16 -37.49 -20.38 6.43
C LYS A 16 -35.98 -20.23 6.50
N GLN A 17 -35.27 -20.79 5.52
CA GLN A 17 -33.83 -20.60 5.34
C GLN A 17 -33.52 -19.15 4.93
N ASN A 18 -33.78 -18.19 5.81
CA ASN A 18 -33.44 -16.77 5.66
C ASN A 18 -31.94 -16.53 5.89
N LYS A 19 -31.10 -17.47 5.45
CA LYS A 19 -29.64 -17.41 5.55
C LYS A 19 -29.08 -17.01 4.20
N SER A 20 -28.15 -16.08 4.20
CA SER A 20 -27.41 -15.70 3.01
C SER A 20 -25.94 -15.50 3.36
N LYS A 21 -25.05 -15.67 2.39
CA LYS A 21 -23.62 -15.45 2.58
C LYS A 21 -23.22 -14.13 1.95
N CYS A 22 -22.55 -13.27 2.71
CA CYS A 22 -21.95 -12.05 2.17
C CYS A 22 -20.90 -12.44 1.11
N LYS A 23 -20.98 -11.86 -0.09
CA LYS A 23 -20.02 -12.16 -1.16
C LYS A 23 -18.62 -11.58 -0.91
N ARG A 24 -18.52 -10.53 -0.10
CA ARG A 24 -17.26 -9.87 0.27
C ARG A 24 -16.53 -10.59 1.40
N CYS A 25 -17.13 -10.67 2.60
CA CYS A 25 -16.47 -11.24 3.78
C CYS A 25 -16.82 -12.72 4.07
N GLY A 26 -17.74 -13.32 3.32
CA GLY A 26 -18.12 -14.72 3.48
C GLY A 26 -18.95 -15.05 4.73
N LEU A 27 -19.38 -14.07 5.52
CA LEU A 27 -20.21 -14.30 6.71
C LEU A 27 -21.62 -14.76 6.37
N VAL A 28 -22.18 -15.60 7.23
CA VAL A 28 -23.58 -16.02 7.17
C VAL A 28 -24.43 -14.99 7.91
N VAL A 29 -25.32 -14.34 7.18
CA VAL A 29 -26.15 -13.23 7.65
C VAL A 29 -27.61 -13.45 7.28
N CYS A 30 -28.53 -12.78 7.97
CA CYS A 30 -29.94 -12.82 7.57
C CYS A 30 -30.17 -12.03 6.27
N LEU A 31 -31.30 -12.28 5.61
CA LEU A 31 -31.67 -11.56 4.37
C LEU A 31 -31.69 -10.03 4.55
N ASP A 32 -32.18 -9.53 5.69
CA ASP A 32 -32.18 -8.09 5.99
C ASP A 32 -30.77 -7.50 6.03
N CYS A 33 -29.81 -8.28 6.56
CA CYS A 33 -28.42 -7.89 6.63
C CYS A 33 -27.68 -8.04 5.29
N ASN A 34 -28.20 -8.82 4.32
CA ASN A 34 -27.59 -9.07 3.00
C ASN A 34 -28.37 -8.47 1.82
N LYS A 35 -29.24 -7.49 2.07
CA LYS A 35 -30.04 -6.83 1.04
C LYS A 35 -29.28 -5.78 0.22
N ASN A 36 -28.03 -5.52 0.56
CA ASN A 36 -27.24 -4.45 -0.05
C ASN A 36 -26.45 -4.98 -1.23
N GLU A 37 -26.35 -4.19 -2.30
CA GLU A 37 -25.47 -4.47 -3.43
C GLU A 37 -24.40 -3.40 -3.52
N PHE A 38 -23.15 -3.82 -3.76
CA PHE A 38 -22.01 -2.92 -3.86
C PHE A 38 -21.00 -3.43 -4.88
N LYS A 39 -20.22 -2.53 -5.49
CA LYS A 39 -19.12 -2.91 -6.38
C LYS A 39 -17.95 -3.43 -5.53
N ILE A 40 -17.69 -4.72 -5.59
CA ILE A 40 -16.56 -5.35 -4.89
C ILE A 40 -15.74 -6.17 -5.88
N SER A 41 -14.51 -6.49 -5.51
CA SER A 41 -13.71 -7.42 -6.25
C SER A 41 -13.81 -8.83 -5.65
N THR A 42 -13.64 -9.82 -6.50
CA THR A 42 -13.40 -11.21 -6.06
C THR A 42 -11.92 -11.57 -6.04
N SER A 43 -11.06 -10.67 -6.53
CA SER A 43 -9.59 -10.80 -6.48
C SER A 43 -8.92 -9.49 -6.90
N MET A 44 -7.75 -9.16 -6.36
CA MET A 44 -7.04 -7.91 -6.66
C MET A 44 -6.91 -7.54 -8.15
N LEU A 45 -6.79 -8.54 -9.04
CA LEU A 45 -6.60 -8.34 -10.49
C LEU A 45 -7.89 -8.51 -11.34
N LYS A 46 -9.06 -8.71 -10.72
CA LYS A 46 -10.34 -8.84 -11.44
C LYS A 46 -11.14 -7.55 -11.37
N PRO A 47 -11.93 -7.24 -12.40
CA PRO A 47 -12.78 -6.05 -12.38
C PRO A 47 -13.80 -6.12 -11.26
N LEU A 48 -14.12 -4.95 -10.70
CA LEU A 48 -15.17 -4.77 -9.70
C LEU A 48 -16.54 -5.15 -10.29
N LYS A 49 -17.33 -5.91 -9.52
CA LYS A 49 -18.68 -6.35 -9.89
C LYS A 49 -19.66 -6.02 -8.78
N ARG A 50 -20.92 -5.72 -9.16
CA ARG A 50 -22.00 -5.54 -8.19
C ARG A 50 -22.38 -6.88 -7.59
N GLU A 51 -22.22 -7.02 -6.28
CA GLU A 51 -22.50 -8.24 -5.54
C GLU A 51 -23.24 -7.93 -4.23
N LYS A 52 -23.95 -8.94 -3.69
CA LYS A 52 -24.63 -8.82 -2.41
C LYS A 52 -23.66 -8.84 -1.24
N VAL A 53 -23.68 -7.77 -0.45
CA VAL A 53 -22.81 -7.58 0.70
C VAL A 53 -23.59 -7.34 1.98
N CYS A 54 -22.97 -7.71 3.10
CA CYS A 54 -23.55 -7.47 4.39
C CYS A 54 -23.49 -5.98 4.78
N LEU A 55 -24.32 -5.57 5.74
CA LEU A 55 -24.37 -4.18 6.21
C LEU A 55 -22.99 -3.64 6.65
N GLN A 56 -22.19 -4.44 7.35
CA GLN A 56 -20.85 -4.02 7.79
C GLN A 56 -19.89 -3.81 6.61
N CYS A 57 -19.88 -4.75 5.66
CA CYS A 57 -19.10 -4.61 4.43
C CYS A 57 -19.52 -3.39 3.62
N LYS A 58 -20.82 -3.07 3.57
CA LYS A 58 -21.32 -1.86 2.92
C LYS A 58 -20.75 -0.60 3.58
N THR A 59 -20.77 -0.52 4.91
CA THR A 59 -20.23 0.65 5.63
C THR A 59 -18.75 0.87 5.32
N ASP A 60 -17.95 -0.22 5.34
CA ASP A 60 -16.53 -0.17 5.00
C ASP A 60 -16.30 0.20 3.52
N CYS A 61 -17.11 -0.34 2.59
CA CYS A 61 -17.06 0.03 1.18
C CYS A 61 -17.40 1.50 0.92
N LEU A 62 -18.43 2.04 1.58
CA LEU A 62 -18.82 3.45 1.44
C LEU A 62 -17.72 4.37 1.95
N TYR A 63 -17.11 4.03 3.09
CA TYR A 63 -15.95 4.76 3.59
C TYR A 63 -14.79 4.70 2.61
N MET A 64 -14.52 3.52 2.03
CA MET A 64 -13.47 3.32 1.04
C MET A 64 -13.67 4.21 -0.20
N GLU A 65 -14.86 4.18 -0.83
CA GLU A 65 -15.16 5.04 -1.98
C GLU A 65 -15.01 6.53 -1.63
N GLU A 66 -15.49 6.94 -0.45
CA GLU A 66 -15.34 8.32 0.02
C GLU A 66 -13.87 8.73 0.12
N GLN A 67 -13.00 7.87 0.65
CA GLN A 67 -11.56 8.15 0.74
C GLN A 67 -10.88 8.13 -0.63
N THR A 68 -11.22 7.17 -1.50
CA THR A 68 -10.69 7.12 -2.88
C THR A 68 -10.97 8.43 -3.61
N ASP A 69 -12.22 8.90 -3.54
CA ASP A 69 -12.66 10.09 -4.26
C ASP A 69 -12.03 11.35 -3.68
N LYS A 70 -12.01 11.48 -2.33
CA LYS A 70 -11.42 12.64 -1.65
C LYS A 70 -9.92 12.77 -1.90
N LEU A 71 -9.20 11.66 -1.82
CA LEU A 71 -7.73 11.64 -1.90
C LEU A 71 -7.22 11.44 -3.32
N GLN A 72 -8.12 11.30 -4.30
CA GLN A 72 -7.81 10.94 -5.69
C GLN A 72 -6.84 9.75 -5.78
N GLN A 73 -7.01 8.80 -4.85
CA GLN A 73 -6.05 7.72 -4.64
C GLN A 73 -5.96 6.84 -5.87
N SER A 74 -4.73 6.67 -6.35
CA SER A 74 -4.43 5.79 -7.47
C SER A 74 -3.01 5.27 -7.33
N TRP A 75 -2.79 4.10 -7.91
CA TRP A 75 -1.51 3.41 -7.78
C TRP A 75 -0.33 4.23 -8.31
N ASN A 76 0.73 4.30 -7.50
CA ASN A 76 2.01 4.93 -7.77
C ASN A 76 1.85 6.32 -8.42
N LYS A 77 1.09 7.19 -7.76
CA LYS A 77 0.90 8.60 -8.16
C LYS A 77 1.19 9.55 -7.02
N GLU A 78 1.57 10.77 -7.38
CA GLU A 78 1.68 11.87 -6.43
C GLU A 78 0.29 12.22 -5.89
N THR A 79 0.18 12.39 -4.58
CA THR A 79 -1.09 12.70 -3.90
C THR A 79 -0.89 13.82 -2.89
N GLU A 80 -2.00 14.39 -2.41
CA GLU A 80 -1.98 15.41 -1.35
C GLU A 80 -1.25 14.93 -0.08
N LEU A 81 -1.39 13.65 0.26
CA LEU A 81 -0.66 13.06 1.39
C LEU A 81 0.86 13.18 1.21
N GLN A 82 1.37 12.92 0.01
CA GLN A 82 2.80 13.10 -0.28
C GLN A 82 3.23 14.55 -0.09
N PHE A 83 2.46 15.52 -0.59
CA PHE A 83 2.80 16.95 -0.47
C PHE A 83 2.73 17.43 0.98
N ASN A 84 1.79 16.91 1.77
CA ASN A 84 1.66 17.24 3.19
C ASN A 84 2.83 16.70 4.03
N LEU A 85 3.36 15.53 3.68
CA LEU A 85 4.49 14.91 4.40
C LEU A 85 5.84 15.43 3.94
N TYR A 86 5.99 15.66 2.64
CA TYR A 86 7.27 15.97 2.01
C TYR A 86 7.13 17.20 1.12
N GLN A 87 7.62 18.34 1.60
CA GLN A 87 7.81 19.53 0.77
C GLN A 87 8.89 19.30 -0.30
N SER A 88 9.88 18.45 0.01
CA SER A 88 10.91 17.98 -0.90
C SER A 88 11.14 16.48 -0.69
N SER A 89 10.57 15.65 -1.56
CA SER A 89 10.83 14.20 -1.58
C SER A 89 12.16 13.89 -2.27
N LEU A 90 12.59 12.62 -2.20
CA LEU A 90 13.63 12.09 -3.08
C LEU A 90 13.36 12.50 -4.53
N ASN A 91 14.39 13.03 -5.19
CA ASN A 91 14.29 13.41 -6.60
C ASN A 91 14.08 12.14 -7.45
N PRO A 92 13.13 12.14 -8.40
CA PRO A 92 12.92 11.02 -9.32
C PRO A 92 14.19 10.45 -9.95
N GLU A 93 15.16 11.30 -10.27
CA GLU A 93 16.40 10.85 -10.93
C GLU A 93 17.38 10.20 -9.98
N GLN A 94 17.40 10.63 -8.72
CA GLN A 94 18.12 9.92 -7.66
C GLN A 94 17.51 8.55 -7.42
N TYR A 95 16.18 8.46 -7.37
CA TYR A 95 15.49 7.18 -7.21
C TYR A 95 15.80 6.20 -8.36
N LYS A 96 15.77 6.67 -9.61
CA LYS A 96 16.20 5.85 -10.78
C LYS A 96 17.65 5.38 -10.67
N GLN A 97 18.55 6.23 -10.16
CA GLN A 97 19.94 5.84 -9.95
C GLN A 97 20.06 4.78 -8.85
N HIS A 98 19.30 4.91 -7.76
CA HIS A 98 19.25 3.88 -6.72
C HIS A 98 18.74 2.54 -7.24
N ILE A 99 17.73 2.52 -8.12
CA ILE A 99 17.26 1.29 -8.77
C ILE A 99 18.41 0.63 -9.55
N LYS A 100 19.14 1.41 -10.36
CA LYS A 100 20.28 0.88 -11.14
C LYS A 100 21.36 0.29 -10.23
N ASN A 101 21.73 1.03 -9.18
CA ASN A 101 22.76 0.58 -8.24
C ASN A 101 22.33 -0.69 -7.50
N ALA A 102 21.08 -0.75 -7.04
CA ALA A 102 20.55 -1.91 -6.32
C ALA A 102 20.50 -3.15 -7.21
N LYS A 103 20.08 -3.01 -8.47
CA LYS A 103 20.04 -4.12 -9.46
C LYS A 103 21.42 -4.62 -9.90
N ALA A 104 22.47 -3.85 -9.66
CA ALA A 104 23.85 -4.24 -9.99
C ALA A 104 24.53 -5.08 -8.90
N GLN A 105 23.95 -5.18 -7.69
CA GLN A 105 24.53 -5.98 -6.60
C GLN A 105 24.20 -7.47 -6.72
N ASP A 106 25.08 -8.35 -6.24
CA ASP A 106 24.84 -9.80 -6.27
C ASP A 106 23.73 -10.24 -5.28
N SER A 107 23.60 -9.55 -4.15
CA SER A 107 22.54 -9.76 -3.14
C SER A 107 21.13 -9.51 -3.69
N TYR A 108 21.00 -8.76 -4.79
CA TYR A 108 19.75 -8.53 -5.50
C TYR A 108 19.07 -9.84 -5.89
N LYS A 109 19.84 -10.81 -6.43
CA LYS A 109 19.27 -12.05 -7.00
C LYS A 109 18.55 -12.88 -5.95
N GLN A 110 19.11 -12.99 -4.74
CA GLN A 110 18.53 -13.79 -3.67
C GLN A 110 17.20 -13.20 -3.17
N ASN A 111 17.15 -11.89 -2.94
CA ASN A 111 15.92 -11.22 -2.51
C ASN A 111 14.86 -11.20 -3.62
N LEU A 112 15.28 -11.07 -4.87
CA LEU A 112 14.39 -10.99 -6.02
C LEU A 112 13.53 -12.24 -6.22
N GLU A 113 14.11 -13.43 -6.09
CA GLU A 113 13.37 -14.69 -6.26
C GLU A 113 12.27 -14.82 -5.20
N GLN A 114 12.59 -14.48 -3.96
CA GLN A 114 11.63 -14.50 -2.86
C GLN A 114 10.52 -13.46 -3.07
N ILE A 115 10.87 -12.22 -3.43
CA ILE A 115 9.90 -11.14 -3.74
C ILE A 115 8.93 -11.61 -4.84
N LYS A 116 9.45 -12.19 -5.93
CA LYS A 116 8.61 -12.66 -7.05
C LYS A 116 7.68 -13.80 -6.64
N SER A 117 8.17 -14.76 -5.87
CA SER A 117 7.35 -15.84 -5.32
C SER A 117 6.20 -15.31 -4.46
N ASP A 118 6.49 -14.33 -3.61
CA ASP A 118 5.49 -13.75 -2.71
C ASP A 118 4.52 -12.80 -3.43
N LEU A 119 4.94 -12.10 -4.48
CA LEU A 119 4.05 -11.33 -5.36
C LEU A 119 2.99 -12.24 -6.02
N ILE A 120 3.40 -13.44 -6.46
CA ILE A 120 2.48 -14.45 -6.98
C ILE A 120 1.47 -14.85 -5.90
N LYS A 121 1.93 -15.19 -4.69
CA LYS A 121 1.00 -15.53 -3.58
C LYS A 121 0.06 -14.37 -3.23
N CYS A 122 0.57 -13.14 -3.31
CA CYS A 122 -0.19 -11.94 -3.00
C CYS A 122 -1.34 -11.69 -4.00
N PHE A 123 -1.03 -11.64 -5.29
CA PHE A 123 -2.01 -11.25 -6.32
C PHE A 123 -2.77 -12.42 -6.95
N ILE A 124 -2.22 -13.64 -6.89
CA ILE A 124 -2.84 -14.84 -7.47
C ILE A 124 -3.56 -15.67 -6.40
N THR A 125 -2.86 -16.11 -5.35
CA THR A 125 -3.46 -16.96 -4.31
C THR A 125 -4.22 -16.17 -3.24
N GLN A 126 -3.99 -14.85 -3.15
CA GLN A 126 -4.71 -13.90 -2.28
C GLN A 126 -4.55 -14.20 -0.78
N GLU A 127 -3.46 -14.85 -0.39
CA GLU A 127 -3.25 -15.32 0.98
C GLU A 127 -2.74 -14.22 1.92
N MET A 128 -2.22 -13.12 1.37
CA MET A 128 -1.51 -12.10 2.13
C MET A 128 -2.40 -10.98 2.67
N PHE A 129 -3.53 -10.71 2.01
CA PHE A 129 -4.42 -9.61 2.38
C PHE A 129 -5.81 -10.13 2.72
N ASN A 130 -6.49 -9.47 3.65
CA ASN A 130 -7.90 -9.74 3.89
C ASN A 130 -8.78 -9.15 2.77
N TYR A 131 -10.05 -9.57 2.75
CA TYR A 131 -11.03 -9.17 1.72
C TYR A 131 -11.14 -7.65 1.53
N SER A 132 -10.96 -6.86 2.59
CA SER A 132 -11.13 -5.40 2.54
C SER A 132 -9.96 -4.75 1.80
N PHE A 133 -8.72 -5.17 2.08
CA PHE A 133 -7.55 -4.70 1.34
C PHE A 133 -7.48 -5.23 -0.08
N GLN A 134 -7.96 -6.44 -0.34
CA GLN A 134 -8.06 -6.96 -1.72
C GLN A 134 -8.93 -6.07 -2.60
N ASP A 135 -10.07 -5.64 -2.09
CA ASP A 135 -10.93 -4.67 -2.76
C ASP A 135 -10.24 -3.32 -2.94
N TRP A 136 -9.62 -2.80 -1.88
CA TRP A 136 -8.88 -1.53 -1.92
C TRP A 136 -7.80 -1.51 -3.01
N ILE A 137 -6.92 -2.51 -3.01
CA ILE A 137 -5.84 -2.62 -3.99
C ILE A 137 -6.41 -2.76 -5.40
N CYS A 138 -7.53 -3.48 -5.56
CA CYS A 138 -8.22 -3.60 -6.84
C CYS A 138 -8.74 -2.24 -7.36
N HIS A 139 -9.31 -1.41 -6.47
CA HIS A 139 -9.72 -0.05 -6.81
C HIS A 139 -8.52 0.78 -7.30
N SER A 140 -7.39 0.75 -6.58
CA SER A 140 -6.22 1.58 -6.90
C SER A 140 -5.45 1.13 -8.14
N THR A 141 -5.49 -0.17 -8.46
CA THR A 141 -4.79 -0.78 -9.61
C THR A 141 -5.68 -0.98 -10.83
N ASN A 142 -6.94 -0.55 -10.77
CA ASN A 142 -7.87 -0.74 -11.86
C ASN A 142 -7.30 -0.17 -13.17
N GLN A 143 -7.37 -0.97 -14.25
CA GLN A 143 -6.83 -0.65 -15.58
C GLN A 143 -5.29 -0.65 -15.72
N MET A 144 -4.55 -0.99 -14.66
CA MET A 144 -3.10 -1.15 -14.75
C MET A 144 -2.70 -2.51 -15.30
N LYS A 145 -1.54 -2.56 -15.96
CA LYS A 145 -0.92 -3.82 -16.38
C LYS A 145 -0.23 -4.47 -15.18
N VAL A 146 -0.46 -5.77 -14.98
CA VAL A 146 0.13 -6.55 -13.88
C VAL A 146 1.65 -6.39 -13.81
N ASN A 147 2.34 -6.44 -14.95
CA ASN A 147 3.79 -6.28 -14.99
C ASN A 147 4.25 -4.92 -14.44
N GLN A 148 3.49 -3.85 -14.70
CA GLN A 148 3.82 -2.52 -14.17
C GLN A 148 3.67 -2.49 -12.64
N ILE A 149 2.60 -3.09 -12.10
CA ILE A 149 2.38 -3.21 -10.65
C ILE A 149 3.55 -3.96 -10.02
N PHE A 150 3.96 -5.07 -10.62
CA PHE A 150 5.04 -5.91 -10.09
C PHE A 150 6.39 -5.20 -10.18
N ASP A 151 6.68 -4.53 -11.29
CA ASP A 151 7.90 -3.75 -11.47
C ASP A 151 7.99 -2.60 -10.44
N ASP A 152 6.89 -1.90 -10.18
CA ASP A 152 6.83 -0.82 -9.18
C ASP A 152 7.16 -1.34 -7.76
N ILE A 153 6.55 -2.47 -7.37
CA ILE A 153 6.78 -3.10 -6.06
C ILE A 153 8.22 -3.62 -5.95
N GLU A 154 8.70 -4.30 -7.00
CA GLU A 154 10.06 -4.84 -7.04
C GLU A 154 11.08 -3.71 -6.89
N ASN A 155 10.94 -2.63 -7.66
CA ASN A 155 11.85 -1.49 -7.61
C ASN A 155 11.88 -0.85 -6.21
N LEU A 156 10.70 -0.64 -5.60
CA LEU A 156 10.61 -0.06 -4.25
C LEU A 156 11.32 -0.95 -3.21
N LEU A 157 10.99 -2.24 -3.18
CA LEU A 157 11.56 -3.19 -2.21
C LEU A 157 13.06 -3.37 -2.38
N VAL A 158 13.52 -3.52 -3.62
CA VAL A 158 14.94 -3.75 -3.91
C VAL A 158 15.78 -2.55 -3.53
N VAL A 159 15.29 -1.33 -3.82
CA VAL A 159 15.98 -0.11 -3.39
C VAL A 159 15.97 0.02 -1.86
N PHE A 160 14.85 -0.27 -1.21
CA PHE A 160 14.76 -0.26 0.25
C PHE A 160 15.76 -1.23 0.89
N LEU A 161 15.79 -2.49 0.44
CA LEU A 161 16.69 -3.52 0.97
C LEU A 161 18.17 -3.23 0.65
N TYR A 162 18.45 -2.58 -0.47
CA TYR A 162 19.80 -2.12 -0.80
C TYR A 162 20.28 -1.04 0.18
N ARG A 163 19.38 -0.12 0.56
CA ARG A 163 19.71 1.00 1.46
C ARG A 163 19.65 0.61 2.94
N ASN A 164 18.83 -0.37 3.30
CA ASN A 164 18.51 -0.77 4.68
C ASN A 164 18.63 -2.30 4.83
N SER A 165 19.79 -2.85 4.43
CA SER A 165 20.06 -4.30 4.40
C SER A 165 19.85 -5.01 5.74
N GLU A 166 20.02 -4.29 6.83
CA GLU A 166 19.86 -4.75 8.20
C GLU A 166 18.41 -5.08 8.58
N VAL A 167 17.42 -4.54 7.87
CA VAL A 167 15.99 -4.84 8.11
C VAL A 167 15.65 -6.24 7.61
N GLY A 168 16.21 -6.62 6.47
CA GLY A 168 15.88 -7.84 5.74
C GLY A 168 14.49 -7.83 5.09
N TYR A 169 14.23 -8.85 4.27
CA TYR A 169 12.96 -9.00 3.56
C TYR A 169 11.93 -9.79 4.38
N SER A 170 10.66 -9.39 4.31
CA SER A 170 9.52 -10.16 4.82
C SER A 170 8.26 -9.94 3.98
N CYS A 171 7.25 -10.79 4.19
CA CYS A 171 5.92 -10.62 3.58
C CYS A 171 5.20 -9.37 4.10
N GLU A 172 5.44 -8.96 5.34
CA GLU A 172 4.89 -7.76 5.95
C GLU A 172 5.49 -6.50 5.30
N LEU A 173 6.79 -6.50 5.00
CA LEU A 173 7.44 -5.43 4.24
C LEU A 173 6.82 -5.30 2.84
N LEU A 174 6.55 -6.43 2.17
CA LEU A 174 5.84 -6.46 0.88
C LEU A 174 4.43 -5.87 1.00
N GLN A 175 3.67 -6.22 2.05
CA GLN A 175 2.32 -5.71 2.28
C GLN A 175 2.31 -4.19 2.49
N ILE A 176 3.21 -3.69 3.35
CA ILE A 176 3.35 -2.24 3.60
C ILE A 176 3.70 -1.54 2.29
N SER A 177 4.66 -2.06 1.52
CA SER A 177 5.08 -1.48 0.25
C SER A 177 3.93 -1.37 -0.76
N ILE A 178 3.11 -2.42 -0.90
CA ILE A 178 1.91 -2.41 -1.75
C ILE A 178 0.94 -1.33 -1.28
N VAL A 179 0.67 -1.25 0.03
CA VAL A 179 -0.25 -0.25 0.58
C VAL A 179 0.28 1.16 0.35
N LEU A 180 1.57 1.43 0.57
CA LEU A 180 2.16 2.74 0.31
C LEU A 180 2.04 3.14 -1.17
N LEU A 181 2.24 2.20 -2.09
CA LEU A 181 2.05 2.44 -3.53
C LEU A 181 0.59 2.71 -3.91
N THR A 182 -0.39 2.32 -3.08
CA THR A 182 -1.79 2.77 -3.29
C THR A 182 -2.04 4.21 -2.85
N LEU A 183 -1.13 4.81 -2.08
CA LEU A 183 -1.30 6.10 -1.41
C LEU A 183 -0.43 7.21 -1.99
N ILE A 184 0.79 6.90 -2.42
CA ILE A 184 1.80 7.88 -2.83
C ILE A 184 2.71 7.34 -3.94
N LYS A 185 3.52 8.23 -4.52
CA LYS A 185 4.49 7.90 -5.57
C LYS A 185 5.66 7.08 -5.00
N ASP A 186 6.20 6.17 -5.78
CA ASP A 186 7.27 5.22 -5.40
C ASP A 186 8.48 5.82 -4.66
N TYR A 187 9.04 6.94 -5.09
CA TYR A 187 10.14 7.59 -4.37
C TYR A 187 9.73 8.19 -3.02
N ALA A 188 8.49 8.67 -2.90
CA ALA A 188 7.93 9.13 -1.63
C ALA A 188 7.56 7.93 -0.74
N ALA A 189 7.08 6.83 -1.34
CA ALA A 189 6.84 5.57 -0.66
C ALA A 189 8.13 5.00 -0.06
N LEU A 190 9.25 5.07 -0.79
CA LEU A 190 10.56 4.68 -0.26
C LEU A 190 10.92 5.52 0.98
N GLN A 191 10.80 6.84 0.88
CA GLN A 191 11.12 7.74 1.99
C GLN A 191 10.24 7.48 3.22
N LEU A 192 8.93 7.29 3.01
CA LEU A 192 8.03 6.96 4.11
C LEU A 192 8.38 5.61 4.70
N LEU A 193 8.59 4.59 3.88
CA LEU A 193 8.97 3.25 4.32
C LEU A 193 10.25 3.26 5.17
N GLU A 194 11.28 4.00 4.77
CA GLU A 194 12.50 4.21 5.57
C GLU A 194 12.18 4.83 6.94
N GLN A 195 11.36 5.88 6.97
CA GLN A 195 10.92 6.52 8.23
C GLN A 195 10.10 5.57 9.11
N LEU A 196 9.23 4.75 8.52
CA LEU A 196 8.41 3.79 9.27
C LEU A 196 9.30 2.74 9.98
N TYR A 197 10.33 2.24 9.30
CA TYR A 197 11.27 1.29 9.91
C TYR A 197 12.26 1.94 10.88
N GLU A 198 12.62 3.22 10.68
CA GLU A 198 13.37 3.99 11.69
C GLU A 198 12.61 4.10 13.02
N LEU A 199 11.29 4.26 12.95
CA LEU A 199 10.41 4.38 14.13
C LEU A 199 10.04 3.01 14.72
N MET A 200 10.07 1.95 13.91
CA MET A 200 9.70 0.60 14.34
C MET A 200 10.77 0.04 15.28
N PRO A 201 10.41 -0.42 16.49
CA PRO A 201 11.35 -1.08 17.40
C PRO A 201 11.99 -2.30 16.73
N TYR A 202 13.27 -2.51 17.00
CA TYR A 202 14.08 -3.56 16.37
C TYR A 202 13.49 -4.96 16.57
N GLU A 203 12.78 -5.22 17.68
CA GLU A 203 12.11 -6.48 17.98
C GLU A 203 11.03 -6.85 16.94
N TYR A 204 10.56 -5.88 16.15
CA TYR A 204 9.59 -6.11 15.08
C TYR A 204 10.25 -6.22 13.70
N TRP A 205 11.56 -6.00 13.57
CA TRP A 205 12.24 -6.11 12.28
C TRP A 205 12.33 -7.57 11.81
N PRO A 206 12.29 -7.85 10.49
CA PRO A 206 12.39 -9.21 9.95
C PRO A 206 13.63 -9.99 10.36
N THR A 207 14.77 -9.31 10.46
CA THR A 207 16.07 -9.89 10.86
C THR A 207 16.22 -10.04 12.38
N SER A 208 15.26 -9.53 13.15
CA SER A 208 15.38 -9.49 14.59
C SER A 208 15.40 -10.88 15.19
N THR A 209 16.32 -11.08 16.12
CA THR A 209 16.39 -12.28 16.97
C THR A 209 15.75 -12.04 18.33
N GLN A 210 15.24 -10.83 18.58
CA GLN A 210 14.62 -10.44 19.86
C GLN A 210 13.11 -10.52 19.77
N GLU A 211 12.47 -11.20 20.72
CA GLU A 211 11.01 -11.20 20.83
C GLU A 211 10.50 -9.89 21.46
N PRO A 212 9.42 -9.29 20.94
CA PRO A 212 8.82 -8.10 21.54
C PRO A 212 8.36 -8.34 22.97
N ASN A 213 8.66 -7.40 23.87
CA ASN A 213 8.14 -7.46 25.25
C ASN A 213 6.65 -7.08 25.30
N LEU A 214 5.78 -8.09 25.30
CA LEU A 214 4.33 -7.89 25.35
C LEU A 214 3.80 -7.59 26.75
N GLN A 215 4.61 -7.73 27.81
CA GLN A 215 4.13 -7.52 29.18
C GLN A 215 3.70 -6.08 29.42
N THR A 216 4.42 -5.10 28.85
CA THR A 216 4.08 -3.69 29.01
C THR A 216 2.73 -3.36 28.39
N LEU A 217 2.44 -3.89 27.20
CA LEU A 217 1.13 -3.71 26.55
C LEU A 217 -0.02 -4.29 27.39
N VAL A 218 0.21 -5.41 28.07
CA VAL A 218 -0.78 -6.02 28.97
C VAL A 218 -0.99 -5.16 30.22
N GLN A 219 0.08 -4.60 30.78
CA GLN A 219 0.01 -3.68 31.92
C GLN A 219 -0.73 -2.39 31.55
N ASP A 220 -0.40 -1.79 30.41
CA ASP A 220 -1.09 -0.61 29.88
C ASP A 220 -2.58 -0.86 29.66
N PHE A 221 -2.93 -2.04 29.14
CA PHE A 221 -4.32 -2.45 29.00
C PHE A 221 -5.02 -2.55 30.36
N GLN A 222 -4.38 -3.16 31.36
CA GLN A 222 -4.92 -3.29 32.72
C GLN A 222 -5.14 -1.93 33.39
N LEU A 223 -4.20 -1.00 33.22
CA LEU A 223 -4.31 0.36 33.74
C LEU A 223 -5.47 1.12 33.10
N ALA A 224 -5.62 1.02 31.77
CA ALA A 224 -6.66 1.71 31.02
C ALA A 224 -8.07 1.12 31.25
N PHE A 225 -8.16 -0.20 31.41
CA PHE A 225 -9.42 -0.92 31.49
C PHE A 225 -9.44 -1.78 32.75
N LYS A 226 -10.29 -1.42 33.72
CA LYS A 226 -10.60 -2.27 34.87
C LYS A 226 -11.14 -3.62 34.38
N ILE A 227 -10.28 -4.63 34.32
CA ILE A 227 -10.58 -5.98 33.85
C ILE A 227 -10.33 -7.02 34.94
N ASP A 228 -11.08 -8.12 34.88
CA ASP A 228 -10.92 -9.24 35.82
C ASP A 228 -9.77 -10.20 35.43
N SER A 229 -9.40 -11.10 36.33
CA SER A 229 -8.29 -12.05 36.15
C SER A 229 -8.49 -13.00 34.96
N THR A 230 -9.74 -13.39 34.68
CA THR A 230 -10.11 -14.20 33.52
C THR A 230 -9.87 -13.46 32.21
N GLN A 231 -10.24 -12.18 32.12
CA GLN A 231 -10.02 -11.32 30.96
C GLN A 231 -8.53 -11.07 30.73
N ILE A 232 -7.72 -10.94 31.79
CA ILE A 232 -6.26 -10.79 31.67
C ILE A 232 -5.64 -11.96 30.91
N SER A 233 -6.02 -13.20 31.26
CA SER A 233 -5.51 -14.40 30.56
C SER A 233 -5.88 -14.39 29.07
N GLN A 234 -7.11 -13.96 28.74
CA GLN A 234 -7.59 -13.83 27.36
C GLN A 234 -6.81 -12.76 26.59
N ILE A 235 -6.48 -11.64 27.24
CA ILE A 235 -5.71 -10.54 26.63
C ILE A 235 -4.26 -10.96 26.40
N LYS A 236 -3.63 -11.69 27.32
CA LYS A 236 -2.27 -12.21 27.11
C LYS A 236 -2.21 -13.08 25.86
N LYS A 237 -3.13 -14.03 25.73
CA LYS A 237 -3.25 -14.86 24.53
C LYS A 237 -3.51 -14.02 23.28
N PHE A 238 -4.41 -13.04 23.36
CA PHE A 238 -4.66 -12.13 22.25
C PHE A 238 -3.37 -11.41 21.81
N MET A 239 -2.62 -10.85 22.76
CA MET A 239 -1.37 -10.15 22.45
C MET A 239 -0.35 -11.12 21.83
N GLU A 240 -0.17 -12.32 22.38
CA GLU A 240 0.74 -13.34 21.83
C GLU A 240 0.41 -13.70 20.37
N TYR A 241 -0.86 -13.96 20.05
CA TYR A 241 -1.25 -14.40 18.70
C TYR A 241 -1.47 -13.27 17.70
N PHE A 242 -1.88 -12.09 18.17
CA PHE A 242 -2.30 -11.00 17.30
C PHE A 242 -1.30 -9.85 17.24
N SER A 243 -0.60 -9.51 18.33
CA SER A 243 0.16 -8.26 18.38
C SER A 243 1.32 -8.25 17.38
N THR A 244 2.29 -9.15 17.49
CA THR A 244 3.50 -9.15 16.68
C THR A 244 3.23 -9.11 15.17
N PRO A 245 2.48 -10.04 14.56
CA PRO A 245 2.26 -10.01 13.11
C PRO A 245 1.45 -8.78 12.64
N ASN A 246 0.59 -8.21 13.50
CA ASN A 246 -0.14 -6.99 13.15
C ASN A 246 0.68 -5.73 13.37
N THR A 247 1.60 -5.71 14.33
CA THR A 247 2.55 -4.62 14.48
C THR A 247 3.51 -4.59 13.30
N GLN A 248 4.05 -5.74 12.91
CA GLN A 248 4.97 -5.87 11.77
C GLN A 248 4.32 -5.47 10.44
N SER A 249 3.03 -5.77 10.26
CA SER A 249 2.25 -5.38 9.07
C SER A 249 1.46 -4.08 9.23
N LEU A 250 1.64 -3.32 10.33
CA LEU A 250 0.87 -2.10 10.63
C LEU A 250 -0.67 -2.29 10.50
N PHE A 251 -1.18 -3.42 10.98
CA PHE A 251 -2.58 -3.87 10.97
C PHE A 251 -3.17 -4.24 9.60
N ILE A 252 -2.39 -4.22 8.52
CA ILE A 252 -2.86 -4.53 7.17
C ILE A 252 -3.54 -5.91 7.11
N LYS A 253 -2.99 -6.90 7.81
CA LYS A 253 -3.53 -8.26 7.81
C LYS A 253 -4.77 -8.41 8.68
N GLY A 254 -4.83 -7.73 9.83
CA GLY A 254 -5.83 -8.00 10.87
C GLY A 254 -7.05 -7.08 10.88
N LEU A 255 -7.00 -5.92 10.24
CA LEU A 255 -8.11 -4.95 10.23
C LEU A 255 -8.72 -4.77 8.84
N ASN A 256 -9.98 -4.33 8.81
CA ASN A 256 -10.56 -3.81 7.57
C ASN A 256 -9.90 -2.48 7.20
N PHE A 257 -10.04 -2.06 5.94
CA PHE A 257 -9.44 -0.85 5.41
C PHE A 257 -9.85 0.39 6.22
N SER A 258 -11.13 0.54 6.55
CA SER A 258 -11.60 1.75 7.26
C SER A 258 -10.93 1.94 8.63
N CYS A 259 -10.80 0.86 9.40
CA CYS A 259 -10.07 0.87 10.67
C CYS A 259 -8.57 1.16 10.46
N PHE A 260 -7.93 0.44 9.51
CA PHE A 260 -6.52 0.66 9.19
C PHE A 260 -6.25 2.11 8.79
N HIS A 261 -7.06 2.69 7.91
CA HIS A 261 -6.84 4.02 7.35
C HIS A 261 -6.78 5.09 8.44
N ILE A 262 -7.67 5.03 9.44
CA ILE A 262 -7.64 5.96 10.59
C ILE A 262 -6.35 5.82 11.39
N ILE A 263 -5.96 4.58 11.69
CA ILE A 263 -4.75 4.29 12.47
C ILE A 263 -3.51 4.76 11.72
N PHE A 264 -3.44 4.45 10.42
CA PHE A 264 -2.32 4.78 9.57
C PHE A 264 -2.16 6.30 9.40
N LEU A 265 -3.25 7.02 9.16
CA LEU A 265 -3.19 8.49 9.08
C LEU A 265 -2.73 9.13 10.39
N GLU A 266 -3.20 8.62 11.54
CA GLU A 266 -2.74 9.12 12.84
C GLU A 266 -1.26 8.82 13.07
N PHE A 267 -0.83 7.60 12.74
CA PHE A 267 0.56 7.18 12.87
C PHE A 267 1.49 8.04 12.01
N VAL A 268 1.13 8.25 10.76
CA VAL A 268 1.89 9.08 9.81
C VAL A 268 1.86 10.56 10.20
N SER A 269 0.75 11.07 10.74
CA SER A 269 0.66 12.46 11.21
C SER A 269 1.51 12.72 12.46
N GLN A 270 1.63 11.74 13.36
CA GLN A 270 2.40 11.90 14.60
C GLN A 270 3.86 11.43 14.47
N MET A 271 4.17 10.62 13.45
CA MET A 271 5.45 9.93 13.28
C MET A 271 5.91 9.27 14.58
N ASN A 272 4.98 8.59 15.26
CA ASN A 272 5.21 7.99 16.57
C ASN A 272 4.66 6.57 16.62
N PHE A 273 5.54 5.58 16.81
CA PHE A 273 5.19 4.17 16.84
C PHE A 273 4.27 3.79 18.01
N GLU A 274 4.24 4.60 19.08
CA GLU A 274 3.30 4.44 20.18
C GLU A 274 1.84 4.44 19.71
N VAL A 275 1.53 5.09 18.59
CA VAL A 275 0.19 5.05 17.98
C VAL A 275 -0.22 3.61 17.67
N ILE A 276 0.67 2.82 17.06
CA ILE A 276 0.41 1.40 16.75
C ILE A 276 0.14 0.61 18.03
N GLN A 277 0.93 0.85 19.08
CA GLN A 277 0.79 0.18 20.36
C GLN A 277 -0.50 0.56 21.10
N LYS A 278 -0.90 1.84 21.07
CA LYS A 278 -2.22 2.29 21.57
C LYS A 278 -3.36 1.59 20.85
N TYR A 279 -3.28 1.49 19.52
CA TYR A 279 -4.35 0.85 18.75
C TYR A 279 -4.41 -0.67 18.94
N LEU A 280 -3.33 -1.34 19.33
CA LEU A 280 -3.40 -2.75 19.78
C LEU A 280 -4.32 -2.90 21.00
N ILE A 281 -4.20 -1.99 21.98
CA ILE A 281 -5.05 -1.96 23.17
C ILE A 281 -6.50 -1.69 22.77
N VAL A 282 -6.74 -0.72 21.87
CA VAL A 282 -8.08 -0.38 21.37
C VAL A 282 -8.74 -1.59 20.67
N VAL A 283 -8.02 -2.27 19.78
CA VAL A 283 -8.52 -3.45 19.06
C VAL A 283 -8.81 -4.60 20.02
N ALA A 284 -7.90 -4.88 20.96
CA ALA A 284 -8.09 -5.87 22.00
C ALA A 284 -9.37 -5.59 22.81
N LYS A 285 -9.61 -4.32 23.17
CA LYS A 285 -10.79 -3.92 23.93
C LYS A 285 -12.08 -4.11 23.14
N SER A 286 -12.06 -3.77 21.84
CA SER A 286 -13.21 -3.95 20.94
C SER A 286 -13.62 -5.43 20.82
N CYS A 287 -12.67 -6.36 20.95
CA CYS A 287 -12.90 -7.77 20.71
C CYS A 287 -13.00 -8.63 21.98
N LEU A 288 -12.72 -8.06 23.17
CA LEU A 288 -12.63 -8.78 24.45
C LEU A 288 -13.83 -9.70 24.74
N LYS A 289 -15.06 -9.21 24.52
CA LYS A 289 -16.28 -10.01 24.76
C LYS A 289 -16.38 -11.25 23.87
N SER A 290 -15.75 -11.24 22.70
CA SER A 290 -15.81 -12.32 21.73
C SER A 290 -14.78 -13.41 22.03
N PHE A 291 -13.64 -13.08 22.66
CA PHE A 291 -12.59 -14.04 22.99
C PHE A 291 -13.01 -15.07 24.04
N GLY A 292 -13.93 -14.72 24.93
CA GLY A 292 -14.49 -15.68 25.89
C GLY A 292 -15.47 -16.69 25.29
N GLN A 293 -15.99 -16.44 24.08
CA GLN A 293 -17.05 -17.24 23.45
C GLN A 293 -16.56 -18.18 22.34
N PHE A 294 -15.47 -17.80 21.66
CA PHE A 294 -14.93 -18.52 20.51
C PHE A 294 -13.43 -18.69 20.75
N GLY A 295 -12.94 -19.93 20.74
CA GLY A 295 -11.59 -20.30 21.20
C GLY A 295 -10.42 -19.49 20.61
N PHE A 296 -9.24 -19.68 21.20
CA PHE A 296 -8.02 -18.95 20.86
C PHE A 296 -7.23 -19.66 19.76
N ASP A 297 -7.65 -19.48 18.50
CA ASP A 297 -6.81 -19.78 17.33
C ASP A 297 -6.73 -18.56 16.40
N TYR A 298 -5.62 -18.44 15.67
CA TYR A 298 -5.31 -17.26 14.85
C TYR A 298 -6.39 -16.97 13.79
N LYS A 299 -6.94 -18.01 13.14
CA LYS A 299 -7.96 -17.84 12.10
C LYS A 299 -9.27 -17.34 12.70
N THR A 300 -9.67 -17.88 13.84
CA THR A 300 -10.87 -17.46 14.56
C THR A 300 -10.73 -16.03 15.08
N ILE A 301 -9.61 -15.69 15.71
CA ILE A 301 -9.33 -14.34 16.24
C ILE A 301 -9.33 -13.31 15.10
N GLY A 302 -8.60 -13.56 14.01
CA GLY A 302 -8.56 -12.65 12.87
C GLY A 302 -9.94 -12.41 12.24
N LYS A 303 -10.75 -13.48 12.10
CA LYS A 303 -12.14 -13.35 11.64
C LYS A 303 -12.98 -12.52 12.61
N GLN A 304 -12.89 -12.77 13.92
CA GLN A 304 -13.64 -11.99 14.91
C GLN A 304 -13.27 -10.51 14.85
N ILE A 305 -11.98 -10.17 14.74
CA ILE A 305 -11.55 -8.78 14.63
C ILE A 305 -12.12 -8.11 13.38
N LEU A 306 -11.98 -8.72 12.21
CA LEU A 306 -12.54 -8.19 10.95
C LEU A 306 -14.07 -8.03 10.97
N THR A 307 -14.76 -8.74 11.86
CA THR A 307 -16.23 -8.68 11.99
C THR A 307 -16.73 -7.85 13.16
N LYS A 308 -15.92 -7.61 14.17
CA LYS A 308 -16.34 -6.91 15.39
C LYS A 308 -15.71 -5.53 15.50
N THR A 309 -14.75 -5.21 14.64
CA THR A 309 -14.19 -3.87 14.53
C THR A 309 -14.84 -3.10 13.39
N ASP A 310 -15.15 -1.84 13.67
CA ASP A 310 -15.49 -0.83 12.70
C ASP A 310 -14.84 0.49 13.12
N TYR A 311 -14.61 1.36 12.16
CA TYR A 311 -13.86 2.58 12.38
C TYR A 311 -14.49 3.48 13.45
N LYS A 312 -15.84 3.51 13.58
CA LYS A 312 -16.51 4.32 14.60
C LYS A 312 -16.26 3.77 15.99
N SER A 313 -16.36 2.45 16.14
CA SER A 313 -16.07 1.77 17.40
C SER A 313 -14.61 1.96 17.83
N ILE A 314 -13.65 1.84 16.91
CA ILE A 314 -12.23 2.07 17.20
C ILE A 314 -11.99 3.53 17.62
N THR A 315 -12.53 4.51 16.90
CA THR A 315 -12.39 5.93 17.27
C THR A 315 -12.99 6.22 18.65
N GLN A 316 -14.18 5.70 18.96
CA GLN A 316 -14.81 5.89 20.28
C GLN A 316 -13.98 5.28 21.41
N ILE A 317 -13.50 4.05 21.24
CA ILE A 317 -12.68 3.37 22.26
C ILE A 317 -11.34 4.11 22.42
N LYS A 318 -10.75 4.61 21.34
CA LYS A 318 -9.52 5.40 21.39
C LYS A 318 -9.73 6.72 22.15
N THR A 319 -10.80 7.45 21.90
CA THR A 319 -11.14 8.64 22.68
C THR A 319 -11.33 8.33 24.17
N LEU A 320 -11.99 7.22 24.51
CA LEU A 320 -12.11 6.77 25.89
C LEU A 320 -10.75 6.39 26.52
N LEU A 321 -9.87 5.79 25.74
CA LEU A 321 -8.51 5.45 26.16
C LEU A 321 -7.72 6.72 26.48
N ASP A 322 -7.72 7.70 25.57
CA ASP A 322 -7.03 8.99 25.74
C ASP A 322 -7.54 9.73 26.99
N GLN A 323 -8.87 9.75 27.20
CA GLN A 323 -9.49 10.36 28.39
C GLN A 323 -9.06 9.70 29.70
N LYS A 324 -8.95 8.37 29.70
CA LYS A 324 -8.59 7.60 30.91
C LYS A 324 -7.11 7.65 31.22
N LEU A 325 -6.29 7.78 30.19
CA LEU A 325 -4.85 7.81 30.36
C LEU A 325 -4.32 9.21 30.69
N GLY A 326 -4.95 10.31 30.28
CA GLY A 326 -4.44 11.65 30.60
C GLY A 326 -2.94 11.82 30.28
N ASN A 327 -2.22 12.66 31.05
CA ASN A 327 -0.76 12.83 30.94
C ASN A 327 0.08 11.62 31.42
N SER A 328 -0.53 10.45 31.65
CA SER A 328 0.20 9.24 32.05
C SER A 328 1.03 8.77 30.85
N GLN A 329 2.35 8.88 30.94
CA GLN A 329 3.26 8.32 29.94
C GLN A 329 3.18 6.79 30.02
N LEU A 330 2.53 6.19 29.03
CA LEU A 330 2.62 4.76 28.79
C LEU A 330 4.08 4.40 28.48
N THR A 331 4.57 3.30 29.03
CA THR A 331 5.97 2.87 28.92
C THR A 331 6.17 2.05 27.65
N PHE A 332 5.95 2.69 26.52
CA PHE A 332 6.08 2.06 25.22
C PHE A 332 7.52 1.66 24.88
N SER A 333 7.65 0.67 24.00
CA SER A 333 8.95 0.23 23.48
C SER A 333 9.60 1.38 22.71
N SER A 334 10.63 1.99 23.29
CA SER A 334 11.41 3.03 22.62
C SER A 334 12.40 2.40 21.64
N PRO A 335 12.60 2.97 20.43
CA PRO A 335 13.65 2.53 19.52
C PRO A 335 15.01 2.65 20.23
N LYS A 336 15.72 1.52 20.42
CA LYS A 336 17.10 1.55 20.92
C LYS A 336 18.01 2.09 19.81
N GLY A 337 18.20 3.42 19.77
CA GLY A 337 19.22 4.13 19.00
C GLY A 337 19.23 3.85 17.48
N SER A 338 18.75 4.80 16.68
CA SER A 338 18.73 4.65 15.22
C SER A 338 20.13 4.38 14.65
N MET A 339 20.34 3.20 14.05
CA MET A 339 21.51 2.90 13.22
C MET A 339 21.43 3.57 11.83
N ILE A 340 20.22 3.93 11.39
CA ILE A 340 19.93 4.41 10.02
C ILE A 340 20.46 5.86 9.80
N ARG A 341 20.56 6.68 10.85
CA ARG A 341 20.99 8.10 10.73
C ARG A 341 22.50 8.38 10.64
N LYS A 342 23.38 7.39 10.46
CA LYS A 342 24.82 7.68 10.28
C LYS A 342 25.28 7.96 8.85
N ARG A 343 24.38 8.02 7.86
CA ARG A 343 24.76 8.36 6.48
C ARG A 343 23.85 9.42 5.89
N ASN A 344 24.03 10.67 6.33
CA ASN A 344 23.81 11.87 5.53
C ASN A 344 24.41 13.09 6.24
N SER A 345 25.73 13.07 6.43
CA SER A 345 26.52 14.29 6.43
C SER A 345 27.95 13.92 6.03
N VAL A 346 28.49 14.75 5.13
CA VAL A 346 29.89 14.79 4.67
C VAL A 346 30.25 13.80 3.55
N CYS A 347 30.28 14.34 2.33
CA CYS A 347 31.25 13.94 1.32
C CYS A 347 32.66 14.04 1.92
N SER A 348 33.28 12.91 2.21
CA SER A 348 34.73 12.78 2.21
C SER A 348 35.07 11.32 1.97
N ILE A 349 35.68 11.11 0.81
CA ILE A 349 36.38 9.90 0.40
C ILE A 349 37.40 9.56 1.48
N ASP A 350 37.41 8.32 1.97
CA ASP A 350 38.66 7.67 2.35
C ASP A 350 38.54 6.14 2.30
N ASN A 351 39.51 5.56 1.61
CA ASN A 351 39.72 4.13 1.41
C ASN A 351 40.11 3.46 2.73
N GLY A 352 39.60 2.26 2.98
CA GLY A 352 40.06 1.45 4.12
C GLY A 352 39.42 0.07 4.17
N SER A 353 40.13 -0.91 3.62
CA SER A 353 39.88 -2.36 3.64
C SER A 353 39.64 -2.93 5.04
N PHE A 354 38.68 -3.85 5.19
CA PHE A 354 38.79 -4.92 6.19
C PHE A 354 38.20 -6.23 5.67
N ILE A 355 38.97 -7.29 5.88
CA ILE A 355 38.87 -8.66 5.41
C ILE A 355 38.29 -9.56 6.52
N ASP A 356 37.53 -10.57 6.10
CA ASP A 356 37.20 -11.89 6.67
C ASP A 356 36.58 -12.06 8.09
N ASN A 357 35.45 -12.77 8.15
CA ASN A 357 35.43 -14.23 8.40
C ASN A 357 33.99 -14.81 8.39
N ILE A 358 33.75 -15.82 7.56
CA ILE A 358 32.53 -16.65 7.52
C ILE A 358 32.90 -18.08 7.97
N PRO A 359 32.13 -18.75 8.84
CA PRO A 359 32.16 -20.19 8.98
C PRO A 359 31.14 -20.88 8.05
N GLN A 360 31.64 -21.78 7.20
CA GLN A 360 30.88 -22.74 6.42
C GLN A 360 30.23 -23.83 7.31
N ILE A 361 28.98 -24.21 7.04
CA ILE A 361 28.43 -25.50 7.48
C ILE A 361 27.76 -26.22 6.29
N MET A 362 28.07 -27.52 6.23
CA MET A 362 27.88 -28.47 5.14
C MET A 362 26.45 -28.96 4.91
N THR A 363 26.26 -29.36 3.65
CA THR A 363 25.20 -30.18 3.03
C THR A 363 24.93 -31.54 3.72
N GLN A 364 23.67 -31.98 3.68
CA GLN A 364 23.29 -33.41 3.69
C GLN A 364 22.19 -33.73 2.65
N GLN A 365 22.32 -34.92 2.07
CA GLN A 365 21.57 -35.52 0.97
C GLN A 365 20.30 -36.28 1.40
N ASN A 366 19.43 -36.55 0.41
CA ASN A 366 18.53 -37.72 0.19
C ASN A 366 17.12 -37.24 -0.26
N SER A 367 16.40 -37.83 -1.21
CA SER A 367 16.52 -39.11 -1.95
C SER A 367 15.62 -39.04 -3.21
N GLN A 368 16.00 -39.81 -4.25
CA GLN A 368 15.19 -40.08 -5.45
C GLN A 368 14.18 -41.21 -5.17
N ARG A 369 12.94 -41.06 -5.66
CA ARG A 369 12.09 -42.18 -6.11
C ARG A 369 11.24 -41.78 -7.33
N GLU A 370 11.14 -42.74 -8.23
CA GLU A 370 10.54 -42.70 -9.57
C GLU A 370 9.01 -42.50 -9.57
N ILE A 371 8.50 -41.77 -10.57
CA ILE A 371 7.13 -41.92 -11.10
C ILE A 371 7.23 -41.83 -12.62
N LYS A 372 6.99 -42.96 -13.30
CA LYS A 372 6.68 -43.04 -14.74
C LYS A 372 5.17 -43.25 -14.85
N VAL A 373 4.49 -42.48 -15.71
CA VAL A 373 3.25 -42.76 -16.49
C VAL A 373 2.48 -41.47 -16.88
N GLU A 374 2.84 -40.27 -16.39
CA GLU A 374 2.12 -39.01 -16.73
C GLU A 374 2.63 -38.23 -17.97
N ASP A 375 3.78 -38.61 -18.54
CA ASP A 375 4.47 -37.77 -19.54
C ASP A 375 3.79 -37.70 -20.93
N ASN A 376 2.95 -38.68 -21.29
CA ASN A 376 2.32 -38.71 -22.61
C ASN A 376 1.08 -37.80 -22.74
N PHE A 377 0.45 -37.40 -21.62
CA PHE A 377 -0.69 -36.47 -21.65
C PHE A 377 -0.22 -35.01 -21.65
N ILE A 378 0.90 -34.74 -20.97
CA ILE A 378 1.52 -33.41 -20.89
C ILE A 378 2.11 -33.00 -22.25
N PHE A 379 2.69 -33.95 -22.99
CA PHE A 379 3.36 -33.65 -24.27
C PHE A 379 2.38 -33.18 -25.37
N ASN A 380 1.17 -33.73 -25.44
CA ASN A 380 0.17 -33.30 -26.43
C ASN A 380 -0.51 -31.97 -26.06
N PHE A 381 -0.71 -31.69 -24.76
CA PHE A 381 -1.28 -30.42 -24.31
C PHE A 381 -0.30 -29.24 -24.48
N GLN A 382 1.00 -29.48 -24.27
CA GLN A 382 2.04 -28.47 -24.51
C GLN A 382 2.19 -28.09 -25.99
N ASN A 383 1.91 -29.01 -26.92
CA ASN A 383 2.03 -28.74 -28.36
C ASN A 383 0.92 -27.80 -28.89
N GLU A 384 -0.33 -27.94 -28.42
CA GLU A 384 -1.41 -27.00 -28.74
C GLU A 384 -1.21 -25.63 -28.10
N GLN A 385 -0.72 -25.58 -26.85
CA GLN A 385 -0.38 -24.32 -26.19
C GLN A 385 0.79 -23.61 -26.90
N ASN A 386 1.80 -24.35 -27.37
CA ASN A 386 2.93 -23.76 -28.12
C ASN A 386 2.48 -23.16 -29.47
N LEU A 387 1.54 -23.79 -30.17
CA LEU A 387 0.95 -23.23 -31.39
C LEU A 387 0.17 -21.93 -31.13
N GLN A 388 -0.59 -21.87 -30.03
CA GLN A 388 -1.29 -20.64 -29.61
C GLN A 388 -0.30 -19.54 -29.21
N ILE A 389 0.79 -19.88 -28.53
CA ILE A 389 1.87 -18.95 -28.16
C ILE A 389 2.53 -18.37 -29.42
N ILE A 390 2.81 -19.20 -30.44
CA ILE A 390 3.41 -18.72 -31.70
C ILE A 390 2.47 -17.76 -32.45
N GLN A 391 1.16 -18.01 -32.45
CA GLN A 391 0.17 -17.10 -33.04
C GLN A 391 0.08 -15.76 -32.27
N LEU A 392 0.09 -15.83 -30.94
CA LEU A 392 0.14 -14.65 -30.07
C LEU A 392 1.42 -13.82 -30.29
N MET A 393 2.58 -14.47 -30.44
CA MET A 393 3.84 -13.79 -30.73
C MET A 393 3.79 -13.04 -32.06
N LYS A 394 3.23 -13.64 -33.12
CA LYS A 394 3.04 -12.96 -34.41
C LYS A 394 2.12 -11.74 -34.31
N MET A 395 1.03 -11.84 -33.55
CA MET A 395 0.13 -10.69 -33.30
C MET A 395 0.81 -9.58 -32.50
N ILE A 396 1.60 -9.93 -31.49
CA ILE A 396 2.37 -8.96 -30.70
C ILE A 396 3.37 -8.22 -31.58
N GLU A 397 4.05 -8.92 -32.48
CA GLU A 397 5.04 -8.34 -33.37
C GLU A 397 4.38 -7.39 -34.39
N GLN A 398 3.20 -7.74 -34.91
CA GLN A 398 2.40 -6.85 -35.76
C GLN A 398 1.95 -5.59 -34.99
N LYS A 399 1.49 -5.73 -33.75
CA LYS A 399 1.10 -4.58 -32.91
C LYS A 399 2.27 -3.68 -32.52
N LYS A 400 3.49 -4.23 -32.38
CA LYS A 400 4.71 -3.42 -32.19
C LYS A 400 5.02 -2.56 -33.41
N LYS A 401 4.83 -3.07 -34.63
CA LYS A 401 5.00 -2.29 -35.87
C LYS A 401 3.99 -1.15 -35.96
N GLU A 402 2.71 -1.42 -35.71
CA GLU A 402 1.66 -0.39 -35.69
C GLU A 402 1.95 0.71 -34.65
N LEU A 403 2.43 0.34 -33.46
CA LEU A 403 2.79 1.31 -32.42
C LEU A 403 3.95 2.21 -32.85
N HIS A 404 4.96 1.65 -33.52
CA HIS A 404 6.09 2.42 -34.01
C HIS A 404 5.67 3.44 -35.09
N GLU A 405 4.78 3.05 -36.02
CA GLU A 405 4.22 3.96 -37.01
C GLU A 405 3.43 5.11 -36.38
N LEU A 406 2.64 4.82 -35.33
CA LEU A 406 1.90 5.83 -34.58
C LEU A 406 2.83 6.79 -33.81
N GLN A 407 3.95 6.29 -33.27
CA GLN A 407 4.96 7.13 -32.63
C GLN A 407 5.60 8.10 -33.62
N ILE A 408 5.92 7.65 -34.85
CA ILE A 408 6.44 8.50 -35.92
C ILE A 408 5.42 9.60 -36.27
N LYS A 409 4.14 9.24 -36.42
CA LYS A 409 3.06 10.22 -36.68
C LYS A 409 2.91 11.24 -35.55
N ASN A 410 3.02 10.81 -34.28
CA ASN A 410 2.91 11.71 -33.14
C ASN A 410 4.08 12.71 -33.07
N ILE A 411 5.31 12.26 -33.36
CA ILE A 411 6.48 13.14 -33.45
C ILE A 411 6.29 14.18 -34.57
N ALA A 412 5.78 13.77 -35.73
CA ALA A 412 5.48 14.68 -36.83
C ALA A 412 4.44 15.75 -36.45
N LEU A 413 3.37 15.35 -35.76
CA LEU A 413 2.33 16.26 -35.26
C LEU A 413 2.86 17.23 -34.19
N LYS A 414 3.74 16.78 -33.28
CA LYS A 414 4.39 17.65 -32.30
C LYS A 414 5.25 18.72 -32.97
N ASN A 415 6.01 18.34 -33.99
CA ASN A 415 6.83 19.28 -34.76
C ASN A 415 5.97 20.30 -35.52
N GLN A 416 4.85 19.87 -36.11
CA GLN A 416 3.89 20.80 -36.73
C GLN A 416 3.30 21.78 -35.71
N THR A 417 2.96 21.31 -34.51
CA THR A 417 2.39 22.15 -33.45
C THR A 417 3.40 23.18 -32.94
N GLN A 418 4.69 22.82 -32.84
CA GLN A 418 5.76 23.75 -32.48
C GLN A 418 5.98 24.82 -33.57
N ASN A 419 5.94 24.44 -34.84
CA ASN A 419 6.05 25.41 -35.94
C ASN A 419 4.88 26.41 -35.93
N ILE A 420 3.65 25.98 -35.65
CA ILE A 420 2.48 26.87 -35.56
C ILE A 420 2.64 27.87 -34.39
N LYS A 421 3.17 27.43 -33.24
CA LYS A 421 3.44 28.33 -32.11
C LYS A 421 4.49 29.39 -32.44
N GLN A 422 5.56 29.02 -33.14
CA GLN A 422 6.60 29.98 -33.56
C GLN A 422 6.07 31.01 -34.57
N ILE A 423 5.17 30.61 -35.47
CA ILE A 423 4.51 31.54 -36.40
C ILE A 423 3.63 32.53 -35.62
N SER A 424 2.85 32.03 -34.65
CA SER A 424 2.00 32.88 -33.80
C SER A 424 2.78 33.89 -32.95
N GLU A 425 3.97 33.52 -32.45
CA GLU A 425 4.85 34.44 -31.70
C GLU A 425 5.41 35.53 -32.61
N LYS A 426 5.84 35.18 -33.83
CA LYS A 426 6.37 36.13 -34.82
C LYS A 426 5.30 37.11 -35.32
N ASP A 427 4.07 36.64 -35.51
CA ASP A 427 2.94 37.51 -35.90
C ASP A 427 2.56 38.47 -34.78
N HIS A 428 2.68 38.04 -33.52
CA HIS A 428 2.46 38.92 -32.36
C HIS A 428 3.54 40.01 -32.25
N GLU A 429 4.82 39.67 -32.45
CA GLU A 429 5.91 40.66 -32.49
C GLU A 429 5.73 41.68 -33.63
N ASN A 430 5.29 41.22 -34.81
CA ASN A 430 5.02 42.11 -35.93
C ASN A 430 3.85 43.08 -35.63
N TYR A 431 2.82 42.59 -34.94
CA TYR A 431 1.68 43.42 -34.53
C TYR A 431 2.08 44.49 -33.50
N ILE A 432 2.93 44.14 -32.52
CA ILE A 432 3.46 45.10 -31.55
C ILE A 432 4.26 46.21 -32.26
N LYS A 433 5.16 45.86 -33.18
CA LYS A 433 5.93 46.84 -33.96
C LYS A 433 5.05 47.78 -34.79
N LEU A 434 3.95 47.27 -35.35
CA LEU A 434 2.99 48.08 -36.10
C LEU A 434 2.31 49.13 -35.19
N ILE A 435 1.92 48.73 -33.98
CA ILE A 435 1.32 49.64 -32.98
C ILE A 435 2.33 50.70 -32.54
N GLU A 436 3.58 50.31 -32.30
CA GLU A 436 4.64 51.25 -31.91
C GLU A 436 4.87 52.31 -32.99
N ASN A 437 4.94 51.90 -34.27
CA ASN A 437 5.10 52.83 -35.39
C ASN A 437 3.91 53.81 -35.51
N LEU A 438 2.67 53.30 -35.46
CA LEU A 438 1.46 54.13 -35.51
C LEU A 438 1.39 55.12 -34.34
N SER A 439 1.80 54.69 -33.14
CA SER A 439 1.87 55.55 -31.97
C SER A 439 2.86 56.70 -32.17
N SER A 440 4.04 56.42 -32.75
CA SER A 440 5.01 57.46 -33.10
C SER A 440 4.48 58.43 -34.16
N GLU A 441 3.83 57.94 -35.21
CA GLU A 441 3.22 58.81 -36.24
C GLU A 441 2.16 59.75 -35.65
N ILE A 442 1.27 59.21 -34.79
CA ILE A 442 0.26 60.02 -34.10
C ILE A 442 0.91 61.09 -33.21
N GLN A 443 2.00 60.75 -32.51
CA GLN A 443 2.73 61.70 -31.68
C GLN A 443 3.37 62.83 -32.50
N GLU A 444 3.90 62.53 -33.69
CA GLU A 444 4.43 63.55 -34.59
C GLU A 444 3.33 64.47 -35.14
N GLU A 445 2.18 63.92 -35.54
CA GLU A 445 1.03 64.69 -36.00
C GLU A 445 0.46 65.61 -34.90
N ILE A 446 0.35 65.11 -33.66
CA ILE A 446 -0.05 65.93 -32.51
C ILE A 446 0.94 67.06 -32.28
N LYS A 447 2.25 66.78 -32.38
CA LYS A 447 3.30 67.78 -32.20
C LYS A 447 3.24 68.88 -33.27
N LEU A 448 3.02 68.51 -34.53
CA LEU A 448 2.78 69.42 -35.64
C LEU A 448 1.52 70.27 -35.42
N GLY A 449 0.42 69.66 -34.98
CA GLY A 449 -0.83 70.36 -34.65
C GLY A 449 -0.65 71.40 -33.54
N ILE A 450 0.11 71.06 -32.49
CA ILE A 450 0.43 72.00 -31.40
C ILE A 450 1.27 73.16 -31.90
N GLN A 451 2.26 72.92 -32.77
CA GLN A 451 3.09 73.99 -33.35
C GLN A 451 2.26 74.95 -34.21
N ILE A 452 1.33 74.43 -35.02
CA ILE A 452 0.42 75.25 -35.83
C ILE A 452 -0.52 76.08 -34.95
N PHE A 453 -1.01 75.51 -33.84
CA PHE A 453 -1.84 76.23 -32.89
C PHE A 453 -1.09 77.36 -32.17
N GLN A 454 0.20 77.16 -31.86
CA GLN A 454 1.03 78.19 -31.22
C GLN A 454 1.48 79.32 -32.17
N GLN A 455 1.39 79.11 -33.48
CA GLN A 455 1.71 80.11 -34.52
C GLN A 455 0.51 80.97 -34.95
N LYS A 456 -0.71 80.59 -34.56
CA LYS A 456 -1.92 81.39 -34.69
C LYS A 456 -2.17 82.15 -33.40
#